data_AF-A0A0J6KGV2-F1
#
_entry.id   AF-A0A0J6KGV2-F1
#
_cell.length_a   1.000
_cell.length_b   1.000
_cell.length_c   1.000
_cell.angle_alpha   90.00
_cell.angle_beta   90.00
_cell.angle_gamma   90.00
#
_symmetry.space_group_name_H-M   'P 1'
#
loop_
_entity.id
_entity.type
_entity.pdbx_description
1 polymer ?
#
loop_
_entity_poly.entity_id
_entity_poly.type
_entity_poly.pdbx_seq_one_letter_code
_entity_poly.pdbx_strand_id
1 'polypeptide(L)'
;MVPHEDLIRSLSLKRVACLFNVAVESLSLDARFGTDLHAKPRSFFRDNEFDEIEGDIMDVADKKLRNEMGRGEYKICTVGDYCEHMVRCYSLRPKVVEKILGLMDV
;
A
#
# COMPACT_ATOMS: atom_id res chain seq x y z
N MET A 1 -16.71 -3.46 -15.62
CA MET A 1 -15.81 -3.35 -14.46
C MET A 1 -14.52 -4.06 -14.81
N VAL A 2 -13.40 -3.36 -14.67
CA VAL A 2 -12.12 -3.75 -15.29
C VAL A 2 -11.50 -4.87 -14.44
N PRO A 3 -11.25 -6.08 -15.00
CA PRO A 3 -10.71 -7.23 -14.28
C PRO A 3 -9.42 -6.95 -13.49
N HIS A 4 -8.71 -5.89 -13.86
CA HIS A 4 -7.47 -5.48 -13.22
C HIS A 4 -7.68 -4.77 -11.87
N GLU A 5 -8.76 -4.03 -11.65
CA GLU A 5 -8.94 -3.28 -10.39
C GLU A 5 -9.14 -4.22 -9.20
N ASP A 6 -10.00 -5.22 -9.34
CA ASP A 6 -10.26 -6.21 -8.28
C ASP A 6 -9.02 -7.06 -8.00
N LEU A 7 -8.24 -7.39 -9.04
CA LEU A 7 -6.96 -8.06 -8.89
C LEU A 7 -5.97 -7.20 -8.10
N ILE A 8 -5.80 -5.93 -8.48
CA ILE A 8 -4.89 -5.00 -7.79
C ILE A 8 -5.32 -4.78 -6.35
N ARG A 9 -6.63 -4.62 -6.07
CA ARG A 9 -7.13 -4.53 -4.69
C ARG A 9 -6.79 -5.80 -3.90
N SER A 10 -7.07 -6.99 -4.45
CA SER A 10 -6.80 -8.26 -3.78
C SER A 10 -5.31 -8.43 -3.46
N LEU A 11 -4.43 -8.11 -4.41
CA LEU A 11 -2.98 -8.19 -4.21
C LEU A 11 -2.46 -7.13 -3.24
N SER A 12 -3.03 -5.92 -3.25
CA SER A 12 -2.71 -4.88 -2.29
C SER A 12 -3.07 -5.31 -0.87
N LEU A 13 -4.24 -5.94 -0.70
CA LEU A 13 -4.69 -6.53 0.57
C LEU A 13 -3.74 -7.63 1.05
N LYS A 14 -3.30 -8.51 0.15
CA LYS A 14 -2.31 -9.55 0.44
C LYS A 14 -0.95 -8.96 0.84
N ARG A 15 -0.50 -7.89 0.19
CA ARG A 15 0.75 -7.18 0.53
C ARG A 15 0.68 -6.64 1.96
N VAL A 16 -0.40 -5.94 2.32
CA VAL A 16 -0.59 -5.44 3.69
C VAL A 16 -0.63 -6.60 4.70
N ALA A 17 -1.42 -7.64 4.44
CA ALA A 17 -1.51 -8.80 5.32
C ALA A 17 -0.15 -9.48 5.53
N CYS A 18 0.67 -9.59 4.47
CA CYS A 18 2.02 -10.13 4.52
C CYS A 18 2.95 -9.26 5.37
N LEU A 19 2.95 -7.94 5.18
CA LEU A 19 3.78 -7.01 5.95
C LEU A 19 3.46 -7.09 7.45
N PHE A 20 2.18 -7.08 7.81
CA PHE A 20 1.74 -7.15 9.21
C PHE A 20 1.67 -8.56 9.79
N ASN A 21 2.01 -9.59 8.99
CA ASN A 21 1.94 -11.01 9.37
C ASN A 21 0.58 -11.40 9.97
N VAL A 22 -0.51 -11.01 9.29
CA VAL A 22 -1.89 -11.34 9.64
C VAL A 22 -2.56 -12.09 8.50
N ALA A 23 -3.67 -12.79 8.81
CA ALA A 23 -4.46 -13.46 7.78
C ALA A 23 -5.20 -12.43 6.90
N VAL A 24 -5.23 -12.64 5.59
CA VAL A 24 -5.88 -11.70 4.64
C VAL A 24 -7.36 -11.55 4.95
N GLU A 25 -8.02 -12.64 5.35
CA GLU A 25 -9.44 -12.68 5.66
C GLU A 25 -9.79 -11.91 6.94
N SER A 26 -8.80 -11.67 7.80
CA SER A 26 -8.97 -10.89 9.03
C SER A 26 -8.81 -9.38 8.83
N LEU A 27 -8.34 -8.97 7.65
CA LEU A 27 -8.02 -7.57 7.36
C LEU A 27 -9.27 -6.83 6.86
N SER A 28 -9.73 -5.85 7.62
CA SER A 28 -10.79 -4.94 7.18
C SER A 28 -10.20 -3.78 6.35
N LEU A 29 -10.93 -3.35 5.32
CA LEU A 29 -10.58 -2.13 4.57
C LEU A 29 -10.62 -0.88 5.45
N ASP A 30 -11.47 -0.86 6.48
CA ASP A 30 -11.58 0.28 7.40
C ASP A 30 -10.49 0.28 8.49
N ALA A 31 -9.69 -0.78 8.58
CA ALA A 31 -8.62 -0.88 9.57
C ALA A 31 -7.60 0.24 9.37
N ARG A 32 -7.31 0.98 10.45
CA ARG A 32 -6.43 2.14 10.45
C ARG A 32 -5.01 1.76 10.83
N PHE A 33 -4.04 2.26 10.05
CA PHE A 33 -2.64 2.18 10.42
C PHE A 33 -2.37 2.99 11.69
N GLY A 34 -1.67 2.40 12.65
CA GLY A 34 -1.36 3.00 13.94
C GLY A 34 -2.41 2.77 15.03
N THR A 35 -3.63 2.36 14.67
CA THR A 35 -4.72 2.08 15.62
C THR A 35 -5.11 0.61 15.62
N ASP A 36 -5.44 0.06 14.46
CA ASP A 36 -5.87 -1.34 14.32
C ASP A 36 -4.70 -2.21 13.86
N LEU A 37 -3.81 -1.64 13.05
CA LEU A 37 -2.56 -2.26 12.61
C LEU A 37 -1.38 -1.53 13.23
N HIS A 38 -0.57 -2.25 14.01
CA HIS A 38 0.61 -1.69 14.65
C HIS A 38 1.87 -2.22 13.98
N ALA A 39 2.74 -1.31 13.55
CA ALA A 39 4.09 -1.68 13.15
C ALA A 39 4.93 -2.02 14.38
N LYS A 40 5.91 -2.90 14.17
CA LYS A 40 6.94 -3.17 15.15
C LYS A 40 7.79 -1.91 15.39
N PRO A 41 8.44 -1.79 16.57
CA PRO A 41 9.40 -0.73 16.81
C PRO A 41 10.46 -0.72 15.70
N ARG A 42 10.73 0.47 15.17
CA ARG A 42 11.74 0.66 14.15
C ARG A 42 13.11 0.26 14.70
N SER A 43 13.85 -0.54 13.94
CA SER A 43 15.24 -0.88 14.25
C SER A 43 16.16 -0.06 13.35
N PHE A 44 17.34 0.32 13.84
CA PHE A 44 18.35 1.02 13.03
C PHE A 44 18.81 0.23 11.80
N PHE A 45 18.57 -1.07 11.76
CA PHE A 45 19.05 -1.97 10.70
C PHE A 45 17.94 -2.52 9.79
N ARG A 46 16.66 -2.23 10.07
CA ARG A 46 15.56 -2.80 9.31
C ARG A 46 14.33 -1.89 9.34
N ASP A 47 13.79 -1.66 8.15
CA ASP A 47 12.49 -1.01 7.96
C ASP A 47 11.38 -1.81 8.64
N ASN A 48 10.45 -1.11 9.29
CA ASN A 48 9.26 -1.72 9.86
C ASN A 48 8.11 -1.70 8.85
N GLU A 49 6.95 -2.22 9.27
CA GLU A 49 5.78 -2.35 8.41
C GLU A 49 5.27 -0.99 7.90
N PHE A 50 5.43 0.09 8.68
CA PHE A 50 5.05 1.43 8.23
C PHE A 50 6.07 2.03 7.26
N ASP A 51 7.36 1.82 7.47
CA ASP A 51 8.41 2.24 6.54
C ASP A 51 8.20 1.57 5.17
N GLU A 52 7.87 0.28 5.15
CA GLU A 52 7.55 -0.47 3.92
C GLU A 52 6.28 0.04 3.22
N ILE A 53 5.20 0.30 3.97
CA ILE A 53 3.97 0.87 3.40
C ILE A 53 4.21 2.27 2.84
N GLU A 54 4.95 3.12 3.55
CA GLU A 54 5.31 4.46 3.06
C GLU A 54 6.17 4.37 1.79
N GLY A 55 7.13 3.45 1.75
CA GLY A 55 7.91 3.14 0.56
C GLY A 55 7.03 2.73 -0.62
N ASP A 56 6.12 1.77 -0.40
CA ASP A 56 5.18 1.29 -1.42
C ASP A 56 4.35 2.45 -2.01
N ILE A 57 3.80 3.31 -1.14
CA ILE A 57 3.00 4.50 -1.52
C ILE A 57 3.85 5.48 -2.35
N MET A 58 5.05 5.80 -1.86
CA MET A 58 5.88 6.81 -2.49
C MET A 58 6.40 6.34 -3.84
N ASP A 59 6.74 5.06 -3.99
CA ASP A 59 7.28 4.50 -5.23
C ASP A 59 6.28 4.52 -6.38
N VAL A 60 5.00 4.21 -6.11
CA VAL A 60 3.93 4.20 -7.13
C VAL A 60 3.38 5.59 -7.41
N ALA A 61 3.47 6.52 -6.46
CA ALA A 61 3.00 7.89 -6.64
C ALA A 61 3.79 8.62 -7.74
N ASP A 62 3.08 9.41 -8.54
CA ASP A 62 3.70 10.35 -9.48
C ASP A 62 4.12 11.64 -8.76
N LYS A 63 4.80 12.55 -9.47
CA LYS A 63 5.28 13.81 -8.88
C LYS A 63 4.13 14.66 -8.31
N LYS A 64 2.93 14.61 -8.90
CA LYS A 64 1.79 15.40 -8.47
C LYS A 64 1.24 14.86 -7.14
N LEU A 65 1.01 13.55 -7.07
CA LEU A 65 0.54 12.86 -5.87
C LEU A 65 1.53 13.02 -4.70
N ARG A 66 2.83 12.88 -4.96
CA ARG A 66 3.86 13.13 -3.92
C ARG A 66 3.78 14.55 -3.36
N ASN A 67 3.51 15.54 -4.21
CA ASN A 67 3.33 16.93 -3.76
C ASN A 67 2.04 17.12 -2.95
N GLU A 68 0.93 16.48 -3.35
CA GLU A 68 -0.35 16.49 -2.59
C GLU A 68 -0.18 15.85 -1.20
N MET A 69 0.55 14.72 -1.12
CA MET A 69 0.92 14.08 0.14
C MET A 69 1.80 14.98 1.01
N GLY A 70 2.83 15.61 0.43
CA GLY A 70 3.73 16.52 1.14
C GLY A 70 3.03 17.77 1.69
N ARG A 71 1.91 18.20 1.07
CA ARG A 71 1.04 19.26 1.59
C ARG A 71 -0.03 18.76 2.58
N GLY A 72 -0.15 17.45 2.75
CA GLY A 72 -1.17 16.82 3.60
C GLY A 72 -2.58 16.81 3.01
N GLU A 73 -2.71 17.12 1.72
CA GLU A 73 -3.98 17.12 0.97
C GLU A 73 -4.45 15.70 0.63
N TYR A 74 -3.51 14.77 0.57
CA TYR A 74 -3.77 13.36 0.34
C TYR A 74 -3.13 12.53 1.46
N LYS A 75 -3.96 11.79 2.20
CA LYS A 75 -3.53 10.97 3.33
C LYS A 75 -4.04 9.55 3.15
N ILE A 76 -3.17 8.59 3.41
CA ILE A 76 -3.50 7.18 3.45
C ILE A 76 -3.48 6.78 4.92
N CYS A 77 -4.65 6.50 5.48
CA CYS A 77 -4.80 6.20 6.91
C CYS A 77 -5.35 4.80 7.16
N THR A 78 -6.04 4.22 6.18
CA THR A 78 -6.65 2.90 6.25
C THR A 78 -6.05 1.95 5.22
N VAL A 79 -6.28 0.65 5.43
CA VAL A 79 -6.01 -0.39 4.42
C VAL A 79 -6.74 -0.08 3.10
N GLY A 80 -7.99 0.38 3.19
CA GLY A 80 -8.80 0.78 2.04
C GLY A 80 -8.18 1.93 1.25
N ASP A 81 -7.69 2.96 1.94
CA ASP A 81 -7.00 4.08 1.30
C ASP A 81 -5.76 3.59 0.53
N TYR A 82 -5.01 2.64 1.10
CA TYR A 82 -3.84 2.05 0.47
C TYR A 82 -4.23 1.24 -0.78
N CYS A 83 -5.24 0.37 -0.67
CA CYS A 83 -5.75 -0.40 -1.81
C CYS A 83 -6.23 0.51 -2.95
N GLU A 84 -6.97 1.56 -2.63
CA GLU A 84 -7.47 2.52 -3.62
C GLU A 84 -6.33 3.35 -4.22
N HIS A 85 -5.31 3.69 -3.42
CA HIS A 85 -4.09 4.33 -3.92
C HIS A 85 -3.38 3.46 -4.96
N MET A 86 -3.24 2.16 -4.70
CA MET A 86 -2.63 1.21 -5.62
C MET A 86 -3.42 1.07 -6.92
N VAL A 87 -4.75 0.99 -6.85
CA VAL A 87 -5.61 0.97 -8.04
C VAL A 87 -5.44 2.24 -8.86
N ARG A 88 -5.49 3.41 -8.21
CA ARG A 88 -5.30 4.70 -8.88
C ARG A 88 -3.94 4.77 -9.56
N CYS A 89 -2.88 4.38 -8.86
CA CYS A 89 -1.53 4.41 -9.39
C CYS A 89 -1.27 3.35 -10.46
N TYR A 90 -2.02 2.24 -10.48
CA TYR A 90 -1.92 1.24 -11.55
C TYR A 90 -2.23 1.84 -12.93
N SER A 91 -3.21 2.75 -13.01
CA SER A 91 -3.54 3.44 -14.27
C SER A 91 -2.42 4.35 -14.78
N LEU A 92 -1.54 4.84 -13.89
CA LEU A 92 -0.47 5.78 -14.21
C LEU A 92 0.89 5.08 -14.38
N ARG A 93 1.18 4.08 -13.55
CA ARG A 93 2.49 3.42 -13.42
C ARG A 93 2.33 1.91 -13.19
N PRO A 94 1.69 1.16 -14.11
CA PRO A 94 1.29 -0.23 -13.90
C PRO A 94 2.47 -1.15 -13.56
N LYS A 95 3.61 -0.98 -14.24
CA LYS A 95 4.83 -1.79 -14.02
C LYS A 95 5.41 -1.64 -12.61
N VAL A 96 5.29 -0.45 -12.00
CA VAL A 96 5.83 -0.20 -10.66
C VAL A 96 4.92 -0.86 -9.62
N VAL A 97 3.60 -0.71 -9.80
CA VAL A 97 2.61 -1.38 -8.97
C VAL A 97 2.73 -2.90 -9.07
N GLU A 98 2.88 -3.45 -10.28
CA GLU A 98 3.12 -4.88 -10.51
C GLU A 98 4.36 -5.38 -9.78
N LYS A 99 5.47 -4.63 -9.84
CA LYS A 99 6.69 -4.96 -9.12
C LYS A 99 6.47 -5.02 -7.60
N ILE A 100 5.81 -4.02 -7.02
CA ILE A 100 5.55 -3.95 -5.57
C ILE A 100 4.61 -5.07 -5.13
N LEU A 101 3.59 -5.37 -5.93
CA LEU A 101 2.61 -6.41 -5.64
C LEU A 101 3.11 -7.84 -5.98
N GLY A 102 4.35 -7.99 -6.44
CA GLY A 102 4.95 -9.29 -6.75
C GLY A 102 4.34 -10.00 -7.96
N LEU A 103 3.79 -9.24 -8.92
CA LEU A 103 3.27 -9.75 -10.19
C LEU A 103 4.36 -10.00 -11.23
N MET A 104 5.55 -9.45 -11.03
CA MET A 104 6.73 -9.70 -11.85
C MET A 104 7.80 -10.37 -11.00
N ASP A 105 8.06 -11.65 -11.24
CA ASP A 105 9.30 -12.30 -10.83
C ASP A 105 10.47 -11.58 -11.52
N VAL A 106 11.44 -11.11 -10.74
CA VAL A 106 12.75 -10.65 -11.25
C VAL A 106 13.68 -11.85 -11.33
#